data_AF-A0A7L3Y778-F1
#
_entry.id   AF-A0A7L3Y778-F1
#
_cell.length_a   1.000
_cell.length_b   1.000
_cell.length_c   1.000
_cell.angle_alpha   90.00
_cell.angle_beta   90.00
_cell.angle_gamma   90.00
#
_symmetry.space_group_name_H-M   'P 1'
#
loop_
_entity.id
_entity.type
_entity.pdbx_description
1 polymer ?
#
loop_
_entity_poly.entity_id
_entity_poly.type
_entity_poly.pdbx_seq_one_letter_code
_entity_poly.pdbx_strand_id
1 'polypeptide(L)'
;CRCREGFLGDYCQYRNPCESNTCKNGGTCETTSLIGKATCKCAPGFTGEDCQYSESHLCYVSQPCLNGGTCHPHSQETYECVCPPGYTGKDCQWIDACTSQPCANGSTCTVSGNKFSCICLSGYTGQKCEIDVNECATPGLCQHGGTCVNLPGSYRCQCKPGYTGHRCESVYVPCSPSPCMNGGTCHQTSDFTFECNCLP
;
A
#
# COMPACT_ATOMS: atom_id res chain seq x y z
N CYS A 1 -13.85 15.57 -50.53
CA CYS A 1 -12.68 14.85 -51.07
C CYS A 1 -12.96 13.35 -51.06
N ARG A 2 -12.38 12.54 -51.95
CA ARG A 2 -12.41 11.08 -51.83
C ARG A 2 -11.11 10.65 -51.16
N CYS A 3 -11.19 10.02 -50.00
CA CYS A 3 -10.01 9.60 -49.25
C CYS A 3 -9.29 8.43 -49.92
N ARG A 4 -7.98 8.32 -49.66
CA ARG A 4 -7.22 7.10 -49.97
C ARG A 4 -7.67 5.96 -49.06
N GLU A 5 -7.41 4.73 -49.47
CA GLU A 5 -7.69 3.55 -48.67
C GLU A 5 -7.13 3.69 -47.24
N GLY A 6 -7.94 3.31 -46.26
CA GLY A 6 -7.58 3.39 -44.85
C GLY A 6 -7.69 4.78 -44.21
N PHE A 7 -8.31 5.78 -44.86
CA PHE A 7 -8.54 7.11 -44.27
C PHE A 7 -10.00 7.55 -44.32
N LEU A 8 -10.44 8.29 -43.29
CA LEU A 8 -11.81 8.75 -43.06
C LEU A 8 -11.85 10.25 -42.70
N GLY A 9 -13.03 10.85 -42.78
CA GLY A 9 -13.30 12.25 -42.46
C GLY A 9 -13.33 13.19 -43.67
N ASP A 10 -13.89 14.38 -43.50
CA ASP A 10 -14.08 15.38 -44.59
C ASP A 10 -12.77 15.81 -45.25
N TYR A 11 -11.68 15.77 -44.48
CA TYR A 11 -10.32 16.12 -44.90
C TYR A 11 -9.38 14.91 -44.94
N CYS A 12 -9.89 13.68 -44.80
CA CYS A 12 -9.08 12.45 -44.75
C CYS A 12 -8.02 12.43 -43.65
N GLN A 13 -8.31 13.10 -42.54
CA GLN A 13 -7.37 13.33 -41.45
C GLN A 13 -7.33 12.18 -40.42
N TYR A 14 -8.24 11.20 -40.52
CA TYR A 14 -8.32 10.08 -39.58
C TYR A 14 -7.99 8.76 -40.25
N ARG A 15 -7.22 7.91 -39.57
CA ARG A 15 -6.97 6.54 -40.01
C ARG A 15 -8.21 5.69 -39.74
N ASN A 16 -8.62 4.89 -40.70
CA ASN A 16 -9.71 3.94 -40.54
C ASN A 16 -9.33 2.90 -39.46
N PRO A 17 -10.01 2.88 -38.32
CA PRO A 17 -9.67 1.96 -37.23
C PRO A 17 -9.91 0.49 -37.61
N CYS A 18 -10.76 0.21 -38.61
CA CYS A 18 -11.09 -1.15 -39.03
C CYS A 18 -10.04 -1.84 -39.92
N GLU A 19 -9.03 -1.12 -40.43
CA GLU A 19 -7.93 -1.70 -41.23
C GLU A 19 -6.98 -2.58 -40.40
N SER A 20 -7.06 -2.52 -39.07
CA SER A 20 -6.05 -3.07 -38.16
C SER A 20 -6.36 -4.48 -37.66
N ASN A 21 -7.36 -5.19 -38.21
CA ASN A 21 -7.92 -6.42 -37.61
C ASN A 21 -8.25 -6.24 -36.11
N THR A 22 -8.99 -5.16 -35.82
CA THR A 22 -9.43 -4.77 -34.48
C THR A 22 -10.33 -5.83 -33.87
N CYS A 23 -11.39 -6.21 -34.59
CA CYS A 23 -12.32 -7.26 -34.16
C CYS A 23 -11.70 -8.65 -34.34
N LYS A 24 -11.73 -9.45 -33.28
CA LYS A 24 -11.25 -10.84 -33.24
C LYS A 24 -12.37 -11.82 -33.56
N ASN A 25 -11.98 -13.09 -33.72
CA ASN A 25 -12.90 -14.22 -33.83
C ASN A 25 -14.02 -14.05 -34.88
N GLY A 26 -13.68 -13.45 -36.04
CA GLY A 26 -14.64 -13.24 -37.12
C GLY A 26 -15.64 -12.10 -36.88
N GLY A 27 -15.39 -11.22 -35.90
CA GLY A 27 -16.18 -10.02 -35.67
C GLY A 27 -16.11 -9.06 -36.85
N THR A 28 -17.24 -8.44 -37.17
CA THR A 28 -17.34 -7.41 -38.22
C THR A 28 -17.10 -6.03 -37.62
N CYS A 29 -16.16 -5.28 -38.18
CA CYS A 29 -15.83 -3.94 -37.71
C CYS A 29 -16.70 -2.88 -38.39
N GLU A 30 -17.33 -2.02 -37.60
CA GLU A 30 -18.11 -0.87 -38.06
C GLU A 30 -17.54 0.43 -37.50
N THR A 31 -17.52 1.48 -38.30
CA THR A 31 -17.12 2.81 -37.85
C THR A 31 -18.35 3.58 -37.39
N THR A 32 -18.29 4.18 -36.20
CA THR A 32 -19.41 4.98 -35.67
C THR A 32 -19.31 6.43 -36.13
N SER A 33 -20.39 7.20 -35.93
CA SER A 33 -20.43 8.65 -36.22
C SER A 33 -19.41 9.47 -35.41
N LEU A 34 -18.82 8.87 -34.36
CA LEU A 34 -17.69 9.43 -33.63
C LEU A 34 -16.39 9.09 -34.35
N ILE A 35 -15.76 10.11 -34.91
CA ILE A 35 -14.68 9.96 -35.87
C ILE A 35 -13.45 9.33 -35.18
N GLY A 36 -12.99 8.18 -35.69
CA GLY A 36 -11.82 7.44 -35.20
C GLY A 36 -12.12 6.27 -34.25
N LYS A 37 -13.39 5.98 -33.92
CA LYS A 37 -13.77 4.82 -33.09
C LYS A 37 -14.39 3.69 -33.90
N ALA A 38 -13.86 2.48 -33.74
CA ALA A 38 -14.44 1.24 -34.26
C ALA A 38 -15.41 0.65 -33.23
N THR A 39 -16.42 -0.09 -33.71
CA THR A 39 -17.30 -0.93 -32.90
C THR A 39 -17.39 -2.29 -33.57
N CYS A 40 -17.24 -3.36 -32.80
CA CYS A 40 -17.27 -4.72 -33.33
C CYS A 40 -18.66 -5.35 -33.15
N LYS A 41 -19.18 -5.91 -34.24
CA LYS A 41 -20.30 -6.86 -34.21
C LYS A 41 -19.75 -8.27 -34.15
N CYS A 42 -19.93 -8.94 -33.01
CA CYS A 42 -19.34 -10.25 -32.79
C CYS A 42 -20.06 -11.37 -33.54
N ALA A 43 -19.28 -12.35 -33.98
CA ALA A 43 -19.82 -13.60 -34.49
C ALA A 43 -20.52 -14.39 -33.36
N PRO A 44 -21.47 -15.29 -33.67
CA PRO A 44 -22.16 -16.09 -32.65
C PRO A 44 -21.17 -16.83 -31.74
N GLY A 45 -21.41 -16.78 -30.43
CA GLY A 45 -20.54 -17.41 -29.44
C GLY A 45 -19.36 -16.57 -28.98
N PHE A 46 -19.23 -15.31 -29.42
CA PHE A 46 -18.17 -14.39 -28.99
C PHE A 46 -18.72 -13.07 -28.45
N THR A 47 -17.99 -12.49 -27.50
CA THR A 47 -18.35 -11.26 -26.79
C THR A 47 -17.10 -10.45 -26.41
N GLY A 48 -17.30 -9.28 -25.82
CA GLY A 48 -16.27 -8.28 -25.52
C GLY A 48 -16.19 -7.18 -26.59
N GLU A 49 -15.48 -6.09 -26.26
CA GLU A 49 -15.36 -4.89 -27.12
C GLU A 49 -14.74 -5.20 -28.49
N ASP A 50 -13.77 -6.12 -28.51
CA ASP A 50 -13.07 -6.58 -29.71
C ASP A 50 -13.49 -8.01 -30.10
N CYS A 51 -14.60 -8.54 -29.56
CA CYS A 51 -15.03 -9.93 -29.76
C CYS A 51 -13.98 -10.97 -29.36
N GLN A 52 -13.17 -10.64 -28.35
CA GLN A 52 -11.99 -11.42 -27.96
C GLN A 52 -12.33 -12.61 -27.05
N TYR A 53 -13.51 -12.62 -26.41
CA TYR A 53 -13.88 -13.66 -25.45
C TYR A 53 -14.95 -14.58 -26.01
N SER A 54 -14.88 -15.88 -25.67
CA SER A 54 -15.96 -16.83 -25.95
C SER A 54 -17.11 -16.63 -24.96
N GLU A 55 -18.35 -16.71 -25.42
CA GLU A 55 -19.54 -16.77 -24.55
C GLU A 55 -19.56 -18.04 -23.70
N SER A 56 -18.78 -19.07 -24.07
CA SER A 56 -18.57 -20.26 -23.23
C SER A 56 -17.61 -20.02 -22.06
N HIS A 57 -17.00 -18.83 -21.95
CA HIS A 57 -16.07 -18.50 -20.89
C HIS A 57 -16.77 -18.48 -19.52
N LEU A 58 -16.03 -18.86 -18.47
CA LEU A 58 -16.56 -18.99 -17.10
C LEU A 58 -17.30 -17.74 -16.62
N CYS A 59 -16.79 -16.54 -16.90
CA CYS A 59 -17.46 -15.28 -16.53
C CYS A 59 -18.92 -15.17 -17.03
N TYR A 60 -19.24 -15.72 -18.20
CA TYR A 60 -20.55 -15.57 -18.82
C TYR A 60 -21.45 -16.78 -18.55
N VAL A 61 -20.87 -17.97 -18.44
CA VAL A 61 -21.64 -19.20 -18.18
C VAL A 61 -21.94 -19.39 -16.70
N SER A 62 -20.95 -19.20 -15.81
CA SER A 62 -21.11 -19.50 -14.39
C SER A 62 -21.30 -18.27 -13.50
N GLN A 63 -20.97 -17.07 -14.00
CA GLN A 63 -21.00 -15.81 -13.23
C GLN A 63 -20.36 -15.99 -11.83
N PRO A 64 -19.07 -16.34 -11.77
CA PRO A 64 -18.45 -16.86 -10.56
C PRO A 64 -18.32 -15.83 -9.44
N CYS A 65 -18.24 -14.54 -9.77
CA CYS A 65 -18.03 -13.48 -8.78
C CYS A 65 -19.30 -13.21 -7.97
N LEU A 66 -19.22 -13.40 -6.66
CA LEU A 66 -20.31 -13.22 -5.71
C LEU A 66 -20.38 -11.79 -5.19
N ASN A 67 -21.44 -11.49 -4.44
CA ASN A 67 -21.62 -10.23 -3.71
C ASN A 67 -21.50 -8.96 -4.58
N GLY A 68 -21.85 -9.04 -5.87
CA GLY A 68 -21.73 -7.92 -6.81
C GLY A 68 -20.32 -7.70 -7.37
N GLY A 69 -19.43 -8.68 -7.24
CA GLY A 69 -18.12 -8.67 -7.88
C GLY A 69 -18.20 -8.60 -9.40
N THR A 70 -17.27 -7.86 -10.01
CA THR A 70 -17.17 -7.76 -11.47
C THR A 70 -16.22 -8.83 -11.99
N CYS A 71 -16.67 -9.65 -12.94
CA CYS A 71 -15.85 -10.70 -13.55
C CYS A 71 -15.09 -10.16 -14.76
N HIS A 72 -13.76 -10.27 -14.72
CA HIS A 72 -12.88 -9.98 -15.84
C HIS A 72 -12.29 -11.27 -16.40
N PRO A 73 -12.48 -11.57 -17.69
CA PRO A 73 -11.80 -12.69 -18.31
C PRO A 73 -10.30 -12.39 -18.40
N HIS A 74 -9.47 -13.23 -17.77
CA HIS A 74 -8.02 -13.06 -17.74
C HIS A 74 -7.34 -13.89 -18.86
N SER A 75 -7.88 -15.07 -19.19
CA SER A 75 -7.45 -15.89 -20.34
C SER A 75 -8.66 -16.55 -21.00
N GLN A 76 -8.46 -17.57 -21.86
CA GLN A 76 -9.58 -18.33 -22.43
C GLN A 76 -10.29 -19.24 -21.43
N GLU A 77 -9.66 -19.56 -20.28
CA GLU A 77 -10.23 -20.45 -19.27
C GLU A 77 -10.14 -19.91 -17.84
N THR A 78 -9.52 -18.74 -17.64
CA THR A 78 -9.34 -18.14 -16.31
C THR A 78 -10.00 -16.77 -16.23
N TYR A 79 -10.48 -16.45 -15.03
CA TYR A 79 -11.09 -15.17 -14.70
C TYR A 79 -10.44 -14.57 -13.46
N GLU A 80 -10.68 -13.28 -13.28
CA GLU A 80 -10.38 -12.51 -12.08
C GLU A 80 -11.64 -11.78 -11.64
N CYS A 81 -11.98 -11.89 -10.36
CA CYS A 81 -13.07 -11.12 -9.78
C CYS A 81 -12.52 -9.86 -9.13
N VAL A 82 -13.03 -8.70 -9.55
CA VAL A 82 -12.82 -7.43 -8.84
C VAL A 82 -13.93 -7.28 -7.82
N CYS A 83 -13.56 -7.41 -6.54
CA CYS A 83 -14.51 -7.38 -5.43
C CYS A 83 -14.90 -5.95 -5.05
N PRO A 84 -16.19 -5.72 -4.73
CA PRO A 84 -16.62 -4.44 -4.19
C PRO A 84 -16.03 -4.22 -2.79
N PRO A 85 -16.00 -2.96 -2.32
CA PRO A 85 -15.53 -2.65 -0.97
C PRO A 85 -16.25 -3.50 0.08
N GLY A 86 -15.46 -4.11 0.97
CA GLY A 86 -15.96 -4.95 2.04
C GLY A 86 -16.11 -6.43 1.71
N TYR A 87 -15.69 -6.86 0.53
CA TYR A 87 -15.62 -8.27 0.15
C TYR A 87 -14.22 -8.65 -0.33
N THR A 88 -13.87 -9.92 -0.14
CA THR A 88 -12.58 -10.48 -0.51
C THR A 88 -12.71 -11.95 -0.92
N GLY A 89 -11.60 -12.49 -1.43
CA GLY A 89 -11.50 -13.84 -1.95
C GLY A 89 -11.55 -13.91 -3.46
N LYS A 90 -11.21 -15.09 -3.97
CA LYS A 90 -11.11 -15.35 -5.41
C LYS A 90 -12.42 -15.03 -6.14
N ASP A 91 -13.54 -15.32 -5.48
CA ASP A 91 -14.88 -15.19 -6.02
C ASP A 91 -15.68 -14.13 -5.25
N CYS A 92 -15.00 -13.26 -4.50
CA CYS A 92 -15.62 -12.26 -3.62
C CYS A 92 -16.60 -12.85 -2.60
N GLN A 93 -16.37 -14.10 -2.19
CA GLN A 93 -17.29 -14.87 -1.36
C GLN A 93 -17.23 -14.49 0.13
N TRP A 94 -16.15 -13.85 0.58
CA TRP A 94 -15.93 -13.55 1.99
C TRP A 94 -16.19 -12.07 2.26
N ILE A 95 -16.82 -11.78 3.39
CA ILE A 95 -16.85 -10.42 3.93
C ILE A 95 -15.43 -10.09 4.42
N ASP A 96 -14.92 -8.94 4.02
CA ASP A 96 -13.65 -8.43 4.49
C ASP A 96 -13.74 -8.09 5.97
N ALA A 97 -13.15 -8.95 6.80
CA ALA A 97 -13.14 -8.81 8.25
C ALA A 97 -12.37 -7.55 8.74
N CYS A 98 -11.51 -6.96 7.92
CA CYS A 98 -10.77 -5.74 8.23
C CYS A 98 -11.60 -4.46 8.07
N THR A 99 -12.78 -4.52 7.43
CA THR A 99 -13.70 -3.36 7.31
C THR A 99 -14.08 -2.74 8.66
N SER A 100 -14.17 -3.56 9.70
CA SER A 100 -14.46 -3.14 11.07
C SER A 100 -13.28 -2.48 11.79
N GLN A 101 -12.11 -2.37 11.13
CA GLN A 101 -10.85 -1.88 11.70
C GLN A 101 -10.51 -2.56 13.03
N PRO A 102 -10.37 -3.91 13.04
CA PRO A 102 -10.22 -4.65 14.28
C PRO A 102 -8.85 -4.48 14.96
N CYS A 103 -7.84 -3.98 14.25
CA CYS A 103 -6.47 -3.82 14.75
C CYS A 103 -6.25 -2.44 15.37
N ALA A 104 -5.72 -2.40 16.59
CA ALA A 104 -5.45 -1.19 17.34
C ALA A 104 -4.07 -0.59 17.02
N ASN A 105 -3.82 0.61 17.57
CA ASN A 105 -2.51 1.27 17.57
C ASN A 105 -1.87 1.44 16.19
N GLY A 106 -2.68 1.65 15.14
CA GLY A 106 -2.19 1.84 13.77
C GLY A 106 -1.59 0.59 13.13
N SER A 107 -1.88 -0.60 13.68
CA SER A 107 -1.37 -1.87 13.19
C SER A 107 -2.04 -2.30 11.89
N THR A 108 -1.34 -3.11 11.10
CA THR A 108 -1.82 -3.55 9.78
C THR A 108 -2.80 -4.72 9.92
N CYS A 109 -3.98 -4.59 9.33
CA CYS A 109 -4.95 -5.68 9.23
C CYS A 109 -4.75 -6.47 7.93
N THR A 110 -4.74 -7.80 8.04
CA THR A 110 -4.68 -8.71 6.90
C THR A 110 -5.84 -9.69 6.96
N VAL A 111 -6.36 -10.11 5.81
CA VAL A 111 -7.48 -11.06 5.73
C VAL A 111 -7.00 -12.39 5.17
N SER A 112 -7.50 -13.48 5.77
CA SER A 112 -7.35 -14.84 5.25
C SER A 112 -8.70 -15.54 5.31
N GLY A 113 -9.33 -15.73 4.14
CA GLY A 113 -10.71 -16.22 4.06
C GLY A 113 -11.69 -15.21 4.66
N ASN A 114 -12.44 -15.64 5.67
CA ASN A 114 -13.38 -14.80 6.44
C ASN A 114 -12.80 -14.33 7.80
N LYS A 115 -11.50 -14.52 8.04
CA LYS A 115 -10.83 -14.14 9.30
C LYS A 115 -9.86 -13.00 9.06
N PHE A 116 -9.71 -12.15 10.07
CA PHE A 116 -8.65 -11.15 10.11
C PHE A 116 -7.47 -11.64 10.96
N SER A 117 -6.29 -11.10 10.68
CA SER A 117 -5.08 -11.17 11.49
C SER A 117 -4.44 -9.79 11.55
N CYS A 118 -3.99 -9.39 12.73
CA CYS A 118 -3.30 -8.11 12.93
C CYS A 118 -1.78 -8.32 12.96
N ILE A 119 -1.05 -7.52 12.19
CA ILE A 119 0.40 -7.43 12.25
C ILE A 119 0.73 -6.22 13.11
N CYS A 120 1.16 -6.49 14.34
CA CYS A 120 1.41 -5.44 15.33
C CYS A 120 2.68 -4.64 14.99
N LEU A 121 2.60 -3.33 15.21
CA LEU A 121 3.80 -2.49 15.25
C LEU A 121 4.69 -2.89 16.43
N SER A 122 5.99 -2.62 16.33
CA SER A 122 6.93 -2.80 17.43
C SER A 122 6.45 -2.03 18.67
N GLY A 123 6.53 -2.66 19.84
CA GLY A 123 6.00 -2.10 21.09
C GLY A 123 4.54 -2.48 21.41
N TYR A 124 3.85 -3.21 20.52
CA TYR A 124 2.49 -3.71 20.78
C TYR A 124 2.37 -5.22 20.59
N THR A 125 1.41 -5.82 21.29
CA THR A 125 1.09 -7.25 21.27
C THR A 125 -0.40 -7.48 21.50
N GLY A 126 -0.81 -8.76 21.54
CA GLY A 126 -2.22 -9.16 21.60
C GLY A 126 -2.80 -9.49 20.22
N GLN A 127 -3.99 -10.10 20.18
CA GLN A 127 -4.63 -10.54 18.94
C GLN A 127 -5.01 -9.35 18.04
N LYS A 128 -5.33 -8.21 18.65
CA LYS A 128 -5.71 -6.97 17.98
C LYS A 128 -4.65 -5.89 18.17
N CYS A 129 -3.44 -6.24 18.61
CA CYS A 129 -2.36 -5.29 18.89
C CYS A 129 -2.75 -4.21 19.90
N GLU A 130 -3.63 -4.56 20.83
CA GLU A 130 -4.24 -3.69 21.83
C GLU A 130 -3.41 -3.57 23.11
N ILE A 131 -2.46 -4.48 23.31
CA ILE A 131 -1.65 -4.57 24.51
C ILE A 131 -0.32 -3.87 24.26
N ASP A 132 0.01 -2.91 25.11
CA ASP A 132 1.32 -2.27 25.15
C ASP A 132 2.38 -3.26 25.69
N VAL A 133 3.51 -3.36 25.01
CA VAL A 133 4.64 -4.16 25.48
C VAL A 133 5.36 -3.38 26.57
N ASN A 134 5.48 -3.97 27.76
CA ASN A 134 6.26 -3.33 28.81
C ASN A 134 7.76 -3.64 28.65
N GLU A 135 8.51 -2.80 27.95
CA GLU A 135 9.96 -3.05 27.76
C GLU A 135 10.71 -3.01 29.09
N CYS A 136 10.24 -2.25 30.07
CA CYS A 136 10.84 -2.16 31.41
C CYS A 136 10.75 -3.46 32.21
N ALA A 137 9.95 -4.44 31.78
CA ALA A 137 9.99 -5.79 32.34
C ALA A 137 11.31 -6.52 32.02
N THR A 138 12.09 -6.02 31.04
CA THR A 138 13.42 -6.53 30.70
C THR A 138 14.47 -5.99 31.67
N PRO A 139 15.10 -6.85 32.50
CA PRO A 139 16.12 -6.40 33.45
C PRO A 139 17.34 -5.79 32.74
N GLY A 140 17.88 -4.70 33.29
CA GLY A 140 19.08 -4.06 32.73
C GLY A 140 18.86 -3.34 31.40
N LEU A 141 17.62 -3.07 31.00
CA LEU A 141 17.33 -2.27 29.81
C LEU A 141 17.99 -0.90 29.89
N CYS A 142 17.81 -0.18 31.01
CA CYS A 142 18.53 1.05 31.31
C CYS A 142 19.83 0.74 32.05
N GLN A 143 20.96 1.11 31.45
CA GLN A 143 22.30 0.92 31.98
C GLN A 143 22.63 1.95 33.06
N HIS A 144 23.72 1.70 33.78
CA HIS A 144 24.28 2.60 34.81
C HIS A 144 23.26 3.05 35.89
N GLY A 145 22.28 2.19 36.18
CA GLY A 145 21.25 2.46 37.18
C GLY A 145 20.23 3.52 36.78
N GLY A 146 20.05 3.77 35.47
CA GLY A 146 18.94 4.58 34.97
C GLY A 146 17.58 3.96 35.29
N THR A 147 16.56 4.80 35.45
CA THR A 147 15.18 4.37 35.74
C THR A 147 14.41 4.18 34.44
N CYS A 148 13.87 2.99 34.21
CA CYS A 148 13.03 2.73 33.04
C CYS A 148 11.61 3.24 33.26
N VAL A 149 11.06 3.90 32.25
CA VAL A 149 9.66 4.34 32.20
C VAL A 149 9.03 3.78 30.93
N ASN A 150 8.01 2.94 31.12
CA ASN A 150 7.24 2.36 30.03
C ASN A 150 6.31 3.41 29.41
N LEU A 151 6.18 3.41 28.09
CA LEU A 151 5.35 4.34 27.33
C LEU A 151 4.52 3.56 26.30
N PRO A 152 3.38 4.08 25.83
CA PRO A 152 2.64 3.44 24.75
C PRO A 152 3.50 3.24 23.49
N GLY A 153 3.76 1.99 23.13
CA GLY A 153 4.55 1.55 21.98
C GLY A 153 6.06 1.72 22.13
N SER A 154 6.57 2.09 23.31
CA SER A 154 8.00 2.37 23.51
C SER A 154 8.39 2.48 24.98
N TYR A 155 9.63 2.88 25.23
CA TYR A 155 10.12 3.19 26.56
C TYR A 155 11.05 4.39 26.54
N ARG A 156 11.30 4.95 27.73
CA ARG A 156 12.41 5.88 27.93
C ARG A 156 13.21 5.50 29.16
N CYS A 157 14.52 5.68 29.10
CA CYS A 157 15.38 5.61 30.27
C CYS A 157 15.64 7.01 30.82
N GLN A 158 15.34 7.21 32.10
CA GLN A 158 15.76 8.39 32.85
C GLN A 158 17.17 8.15 33.39
N CYS A 159 18.14 8.76 32.73
CA CYS A 159 19.55 8.58 33.08
C CYS A 159 19.91 9.31 34.36
N LYS A 160 20.82 8.71 35.14
CA LYS A 160 21.47 9.38 36.24
C LYS A 160 22.44 10.46 35.72
N PRO A 161 22.78 11.47 36.53
CA PRO A 161 23.80 12.45 36.17
C PRO A 161 25.09 11.75 35.70
N GLY A 162 25.66 12.24 34.61
CA GLY A 162 26.85 11.65 34.00
C GLY A 162 26.60 10.57 32.96
N TYR A 163 25.35 10.25 32.64
CA TYR A 163 25.00 9.27 31.61
C TYR A 163 23.98 9.82 30.61
N THR A 164 24.06 9.36 29.37
CA THR A 164 23.21 9.74 28.24
C THR A 164 23.01 8.56 27.30
N GLY A 165 22.23 8.75 26.24
CA GLY A 165 21.82 7.70 25.30
C GLY A 165 20.44 7.11 25.62
N HIS A 166 19.90 6.34 24.69
CA HIS A 166 18.53 5.81 24.78
C HIS A 166 18.36 4.86 25.97
N ARG A 167 19.43 4.14 26.30
CA ARG A 167 19.52 3.17 27.40
C ARG A 167 20.50 3.63 28.47
N CYS A 168 20.88 4.90 28.52
CA CYS A 168 21.91 5.42 29.44
C CYS A 168 23.27 4.71 29.31
N GLU A 169 23.57 4.20 28.12
CA GLU A 169 24.76 3.43 27.79
C GLU A 169 26.02 4.29 27.63
N SER A 170 25.84 5.58 27.36
CA SER A 170 26.94 6.51 27.11
C SER A 170 27.25 7.33 28.35
N VAL A 171 28.53 7.61 28.60
CA VAL A 171 28.97 8.58 29.61
C VAL A 171 28.80 9.98 29.03
N TYR A 172 28.23 10.89 29.80
CA TYR A 172 28.08 12.29 29.42
C TYR A 172 29.45 12.98 29.45
N VAL A 173 29.82 13.61 28.33
CA VAL A 173 31.05 14.40 28.20
C VAL A 173 30.65 15.83 27.85
N PRO A 174 30.83 16.82 28.75
CA PRO A 174 30.26 18.17 28.59
C PRO A 174 30.65 18.90 27.29
N CYS A 175 31.83 18.61 26.73
CA CYS A 175 32.33 19.24 25.50
C CYS A 175 32.45 18.27 24.32
N SER A 176 31.79 17.10 24.35
CA SER A 176 31.85 16.14 23.25
C SER A 176 30.49 15.48 22.97
N PRO A 177 29.83 15.82 21.85
CA PRO A 177 30.19 16.89 20.90
C PRO A 177 30.07 18.29 21.54
N SER A 178 30.74 19.30 20.97
CA SER A 178 30.67 20.67 21.49
C SER A 178 29.20 21.15 21.51
N PRO A 179 28.64 21.49 22.68
CA PRO A 179 27.29 22.04 22.80
C PRO A 179 27.21 23.51 22.39
N CYS A 180 28.36 24.16 22.15
CA CYS A 180 28.44 25.57 21.80
C CYS A 180 28.03 25.80 20.34
N MET A 181 27.08 26.70 20.13
CA MET A 181 26.60 27.08 18.80
C MET A 181 27.56 28.07 18.11
N ASN A 182 27.41 28.22 16.79
CA ASN A 182 28.12 29.24 15.99
C ASN A 182 29.66 29.20 16.06
N GLY A 183 30.23 28.02 16.28
CA GLY A 183 31.69 27.87 16.39
C GLY A 183 32.28 28.33 17.73
N GLY A 184 31.46 28.55 18.75
CA GLY A 184 31.93 28.83 20.11
C GLY A 184 32.85 27.72 20.64
N THR A 185 33.84 28.09 21.43
CA THR A 185 34.79 27.15 22.05
C THR A 185 34.22 26.65 23.38
N CYS A 186 34.06 25.33 23.51
CA CYS A 186 33.59 24.71 24.75
C CYS A 186 34.73 24.56 25.76
N HIS A 187 34.45 24.92 27.01
CA HIS A 187 35.33 24.70 28.15
C HIS A 187 34.58 23.94 29.26
N GLN A 188 35.05 22.75 29.60
CA GLN A 188 34.45 21.96 30.69
C GLN A 188 34.78 22.62 32.04
N THR A 189 33.76 22.85 32.87
CA THR A 189 33.92 23.51 34.18
C THR A 189 33.75 22.55 35.37
N SER A 190 33.05 21.44 35.20
CA SER A 190 32.98 20.34 36.18
C SER A 190 32.67 19.00 35.49
N ASP A 191 32.44 17.93 36.26
CA ASP A 191 32.08 16.60 35.74
C ASP A 191 30.88 16.63 34.77
N PHE A 192 29.92 17.55 35.01
CA PHE A 192 28.68 17.64 34.21
C PHE A 192 28.38 19.04 33.67
N THR A 193 29.25 20.03 33.89
CA THR A 193 29.02 21.43 33.45
C THR A 193 30.08 21.89 32.46
N PHE A 194 29.67 22.80 31.58
CA PHE A 194 30.53 23.46 30.60
C PHE A 194 30.16 24.93 30.47
N GLU A 195 31.06 25.69 29.85
CA GLU A 195 30.87 27.08 29.46
C GLU A 195 31.25 27.24 27.98
N CYS A 196 30.58 28.16 27.29
CA CYS A 196 30.83 28.45 25.88
C CYS A 196 31.41 29.84 25.71
N ASN A 197 32.63 29.91 25.19
CA ASN A 197 33.28 31.17 24.85
C ASN A 197 33.02 31.52 23.39
N CYS A 198 32.55 32.75 23.15
CA CYS A 198 32.37 33.25 21.78
C CYS A 198 33.72 33.53 21.12
N LEU A 199 33.79 33.32 19.80
CA LEU A 199 34.91 33.80 19.01
C LEU A 199 34.86 35.35 18.95
N PRO A 200 36.00 36.04 19.01
CA PRO A 200 36.07 37.50 18.88
C PRO A 200 35.65 38.00 17.50
#